data_AF-A0A5N4A8Z3-F1
#
_entry.id   AF-A0A5N4A8Z3-F1
#
_cell.length_a   1.000
_cell.length_b   1.000
_cell.length_c   1.000
_cell.angle_alpha   90.00
_cell.angle_beta   90.00
_cell.angle_gamma   90.00
#
_symmetry.space_group_name_H-M   'P 1'
#
loop_
_entity.id
_entity.type
_entity.pdbx_description
1 polymer ?
#
loop_
_entity_poly.entity_id
_entity_poly.type
_entity_poly.pdbx_seq_one_letter_code
_entity_poly.pdbx_strand_id
1 'polypeptide(L)'
;MISSLSTATINQYSVHWKNWVSFCCAQKTTPFNNKVNMIIEFLTNMFHNNSSYTSINTARSAISLITGNTLGEHENLKRFMKGIHNLRPSKPKYNDTWDPKIVLEHLQTLHPNDSISLEMLSSNRWVKIIFEKSGINCKYTPYSIRHASTSLAKRQGVPLELIKKVAGWSPISTTFSKFYDRPLDNNDRFAKTVLSSQM
;
A
#
# COMPACT_ATOMS: atom_id res chain seq x y z
N MET A 1 5.33 14.36 -22.82
CA MET A 1 4.27 13.75 -21.98
C MET A 1 4.72 12.43 -21.35
N ILE A 2 5.31 11.49 -22.10
CA ILE A 2 5.82 10.23 -21.48
C ILE A 2 7.10 10.47 -20.67
N SER A 3 7.94 11.40 -21.11
CA SER A 3 9.17 11.81 -20.41
C SER A 3 8.94 12.52 -19.06
N SER A 4 7.71 12.98 -18.77
CA SER A 4 7.38 13.58 -17.47
C SER A 4 6.96 12.55 -16.42
N LEU A 5 6.91 11.26 -16.77
CA LEU A 5 6.56 10.17 -15.87
C LEU A 5 7.81 9.39 -15.44
N SER A 6 7.80 8.87 -14.22
CA SER A 6 8.81 7.91 -13.78
C SER A 6 8.61 6.57 -14.49
N THR A 7 9.69 5.80 -14.65
CA THR A 7 9.64 4.43 -15.21
C THR A 7 8.65 3.54 -14.46
N ALA A 8 8.54 3.69 -13.13
CA ALA A 8 7.58 2.96 -12.32
C ALA A 8 6.13 3.29 -12.72
N THR A 9 5.80 4.57 -12.92
CA THR A 9 4.47 4.99 -13.37
C THR A 9 4.16 4.48 -14.78
N ILE A 10 5.13 4.55 -15.69
CA ILE A 10 5.00 4.01 -17.05
C ILE A 10 4.66 2.51 -17.00
N ASN A 11 5.37 1.74 -16.17
CA ASN A 11 5.12 0.31 -16.02
C ASN A 11 3.73 0.01 -15.47
N GLN A 12 3.29 0.76 -14.45
CA GLN A 12 1.93 0.63 -13.90
C GLN A 12 0.86 0.96 -14.95
N TYR A 13 1.02 2.06 -15.68
CA TYR A 13 0.06 2.51 -16.68
C TYR A 13 0.00 1.56 -17.88
N SER A 14 1.15 1.01 -18.29
CA SER A 14 1.24 0.12 -19.45
C SER A 14 0.37 -1.13 -19.29
N VAL A 15 0.29 -1.70 -18.09
CA VAL A 15 -0.58 -2.87 -17.81
C VAL A 15 -2.05 -2.50 -18.01
N HIS A 16 -2.48 -1.38 -17.44
CA HIS A 16 -3.87 -0.92 -17.57
C HIS A 16 -4.22 -0.51 -19.00
N TRP A 17 -3.28 0.09 -19.73
CA TRP A 17 -3.45 0.46 -21.12
C TRP A 17 -3.66 -0.77 -22.01
N LYS A 18 -2.89 -1.83 -21.82
CA LYS A 18 -3.09 -3.11 -22.54
C LYS A 18 -4.49 -3.66 -22.31
N ASN A 19 -4.95 -3.68 -21.06
CA ASN A 19 -6.30 -4.15 -20.73
C ASN A 19 -7.40 -3.29 -21.37
N TRP A 20 -7.20 -1.97 -21.41
CA TRP A 20 -8.09 -1.05 -22.10
C TRP A 20 -8.15 -1.32 -23.60
N VAL A 21 -7.00 -1.48 -24.26
CA VAL A 21 -6.95 -1.81 -25.69
C VAL A 21 -7.69 -3.11 -25.99
N SER A 22 -7.48 -4.16 -25.19
CA SER A 22 -8.21 -5.43 -25.34
C SER A 22 -9.73 -5.25 -25.19
N PHE A 23 -10.18 -4.43 -24.24
CA PHE A 23 -11.59 -4.10 -24.08
C PHE A 23 -12.14 -3.34 -25.29
N CYS A 24 -11.43 -2.34 -25.81
CA CYS A 24 -11.83 -1.60 -27.01
C CYS A 24 -11.95 -2.50 -28.24
N CYS A 25 -11.00 -3.44 -28.42
CA CYS A 25 -11.05 -4.43 -29.49
C CYS A 25 -12.31 -5.31 -29.40
N ALA A 26 -12.65 -5.78 -28.19
CA ALA A 26 -13.86 -6.58 -27.97
C ALA A 26 -15.15 -5.79 -28.30
N GLN A 27 -15.16 -4.49 -27.98
CA GLN A 27 -16.29 -3.59 -28.27
C GLN A 27 -16.29 -3.06 -29.72
N LYS A 28 -15.32 -3.48 -30.57
CA LYS A 28 -15.14 -2.99 -31.96
C LYS A 28 -15.01 -1.46 -32.04
N THR A 29 -14.26 -0.87 -31.11
CA THR A 29 -14.04 0.57 -31.02
C THR A 29 -12.55 0.91 -30.98
N THR A 30 -12.21 2.18 -31.13
CA THR A 30 -10.82 2.65 -31.04
C THR A 30 -10.43 2.92 -29.59
N PRO A 31 -9.19 2.60 -29.17
CA PRO A 31 -8.69 2.90 -27.83
C PRO A 31 -8.48 4.40 -27.55
N PHE A 32 -8.57 5.24 -28.58
CA PHE A 32 -8.52 6.70 -28.46
C PHE A 32 -9.92 7.32 -28.30
N ASN A 33 -10.97 6.49 -28.27
CA ASN A 33 -12.32 6.96 -27.99
C ASN A 33 -12.40 7.55 -26.58
N ASN A 34 -12.84 8.80 -26.49
CA ASN A 34 -12.95 9.58 -25.25
C ASN A 34 -14.38 9.60 -24.69
N LYS A 35 -15.25 8.68 -25.11
CA LYS A 35 -16.60 8.60 -24.53
C LYS A 35 -16.55 8.13 -23.07
N VAL A 36 -17.00 9.00 -22.16
CA VAL A 36 -17.06 8.74 -20.71
C VAL A 36 -17.79 7.44 -20.38
N ASN A 37 -18.92 7.16 -21.06
CA ASN A 37 -19.71 5.95 -20.81
C ASN A 37 -18.90 4.67 -21.07
N MET A 38 -18.06 4.67 -22.10
CA MET A 38 -17.22 3.51 -22.45
C MET A 38 -16.13 3.28 -21.40
N ILE A 39 -15.55 4.36 -20.87
CA ILE A 39 -14.58 4.28 -19.77
C ILE A 39 -15.26 3.76 -18.50
N ILE A 40 -16.46 4.26 -18.18
CA ILE A 40 -17.25 3.78 -17.02
C ILE A 40 -17.55 2.29 -17.17
N GLU A 41 -17.96 1.83 -18.35
CA GLU A 41 -18.21 0.41 -18.62
C GLU A 41 -16.97 -0.44 -18.40
N PHE A 42 -15.81 -0.02 -18.91
CA PHE A 42 -14.54 -0.70 -18.65
C PHE A 42 -14.17 -0.74 -17.17
N LEU A 43 -14.28 0.38 -16.46
CA LEU A 43 -13.97 0.44 -15.03
C LEU A 43 -14.98 -0.39 -14.20
N THR A 44 -16.23 -0.51 -14.67
CA THR A 44 -17.25 -1.39 -14.08
C THR A 44 -16.87 -2.85 -14.25
N ASN A 45 -16.37 -3.25 -15.42
CA ASN A 45 -15.83 -4.60 -15.64
C ASN A 45 -14.64 -4.89 -14.72
N MET A 46 -13.73 -3.93 -14.55
CA MET A 46 -12.63 -4.09 -13.57
C MET A 46 -13.16 -4.27 -12.14
N PHE A 47 -14.21 -3.54 -11.76
CA PHE A 47 -14.82 -3.64 -10.44
C PHE A 47 -15.44 -5.02 -10.19
N HIS A 48 -16.21 -5.55 -11.15
CA HIS A 48 -16.80 -6.89 -11.11
C HIS A 48 -15.73 -7.99 -11.08
N ASN A 49 -14.60 -7.78 -11.76
CA ASN A 49 -13.42 -8.64 -11.68
C ASN A 49 -12.61 -8.46 -10.39
N ASN A 50 -13.22 -7.95 -9.32
CA ASN A 50 -12.62 -7.79 -7.99
C ASN A 50 -11.38 -6.88 -7.93
N SER A 51 -11.18 -5.98 -8.90
CA SER A 51 -10.07 -5.02 -8.85
C SER A 51 -10.21 -4.04 -7.68
N SER A 52 -9.09 -3.73 -7.02
CA SER A 52 -9.07 -2.75 -5.93
C SER A 52 -9.41 -1.34 -6.43
N TYR A 53 -9.92 -0.47 -5.55
CA TYR A 53 -10.13 0.95 -5.87
C TYR A 53 -8.86 1.60 -6.45
N THR A 54 -7.69 1.32 -5.85
CA THR A 54 -6.41 1.86 -6.31
C THR A 54 -6.11 1.43 -7.75
N SER A 55 -6.29 0.15 -8.07
CA SER A 55 -6.06 -0.38 -9.43
C SER A 55 -6.99 0.27 -10.47
N ILE A 56 -8.27 0.44 -10.13
CA ILE A 56 -9.27 1.09 -10.98
C ILE A 56 -8.92 2.57 -11.18
N ASN A 57 -8.51 3.26 -10.11
CA ASN A 57 -8.11 4.67 -10.20
C ASN A 57 -6.82 4.85 -11.01
N THR A 58 -5.86 3.92 -10.93
CA THR A 58 -4.66 3.92 -11.78
C THR A 58 -5.04 3.74 -13.26
N ALA A 59 -5.95 2.81 -13.56
CA ALA A 59 -6.46 2.62 -14.92
C ALA A 59 -7.13 3.88 -15.47
N ARG A 60 -7.99 4.52 -14.66
CA ARG A 60 -8.64 5.79 -15.01
C ARG A 60 -7.60 6.87 -15.35
N SER A 61 -6.59 7.04 -14.50
CA SER A 61 -5.54 8.06 -14.72
C SER A 61 -4.68 7.75 -15.94
N ALA A 62 -4.37 6.47 -16.19
CA ALA A 62 -3.63 6.05 -17.37
C ALA A 62 -4.39 6.34 -18.66
N ILE A 63 -5.68 5.98 -18.71
CA ILE A 63 -6.55 6.25 -19.86
C ILE A 63 -6.68 7.75 -20.06
N SER A 64 -7.02 8.53 -19.01
CA SER A 64 -7.19 9.98 -19.12
C SER A 64 -5.92 10.68 -19.60
N LEU A 65 -4.73 10.19 -19.25
CA LEU A 65 -3.49 10.76 -19.75
C LEU A 65 -3.35 10.59 -21.27
N ILE A 66 -3.70 9.41 -21.80
CA ILE A 66 -3.47 9.05 -23.20
C ILE A 66 -4.60 9.54 -24.11
N THR A 67 -5.85 9.47 -23.66
CA THR A 67 -7.04 9.83 -24.46
C THR A 67 -7.46 11.30 -24.29
N GLY A 68 -6.90 12.02 -23.32
CA GLY A 68 -7.15 13.45 -23.09
C GLY A 68 -7.42 13.80 -21.63
N ASN A 69 -6.68 14.78 -21.12
CA ASN A 69 -6.60 15.10 -19.68
C ASN A 69 -7.93 15.59 -19.07
N THR A 70 -8.91 15.95 -19.91
CA THR A 70 -10.25 16.42 -19.47
C THR A 70 -11.16 15.28 -19.01
N LEU A 71 -10.84 14.02 -19.34
CA LEU A 71 -11.73 12.90 -19.05
C LEU A 71 -11.89 12.61 -17.56
N GLY A 72 -10.80 12.74 -16.81
CA GLY A 72 -10.79 12.63 -15.36
C GLY A 72 -11.64 13.69 -14.65
N GLU A 73 -11.93 14.80 -15.33
CA GLU A 73 -12.66 15.94 -14.76
C GLU A 73 -14.19 15.82 -14.89
N HIS A 74 -14.69 14.92 -15.73
CA HIS A 74 -16.13 14.75 -15.92
C HIS A 74 -16.85 14.29 -14.63
N GLU A 75 -17.94 14.97 -14.32
CA GLU A 75 -18.74 14.75 -13.10
C GLU A 75 -19.22 13.29 -12.97
N ASN A 76 -19.69 12.68 -14.05
CA ASN A 76 -20.15 11.28 -14.04
C ASN A 76 -19.03 10.32 -13.63
N LEU A 77 -17.81 10.52 -14.13
CA LEU A 77 -16.66 9.68 -13.81
C LEU A 77 -16.20 9.91 -12.37
N LYS A 78 -16.20 11.16 -11.89
CA LYS A 78 -15.92 11.50 -10.48
C LYS A 78 -16.92 10.84 -9.53
N ARG A 79 -18.21 10.97 -9.81
CA ARG A 79 -19.30 10.34 -9.03
C ARG A 79 -19.19 8.83 -9.04
N PHE A 80 -18.90 8.24 -10.21
CA PHE A 80 -18.69 6.80 -10.34
C PHE A 80 -17.51 6.32 -9.48
N MET A 81 -16.34 6.98 -9.55
CA MET A 81 -15.19 6.64 -8.71
C MET A 81 -15.48 6.81 -7.22
N LYS A 82 -16.25 7.85 -6.85
CA LYS A 82 -16.72 8.03 -5.47
C LYS A 82 -17.63 6.88 -5.03
N GLY A 83 -18.50 6.39 -5.91
CA GLY A 83 -19.31 5.20 -5.70
C GLY A 83 -18.44 3.96 -5.42
N ILE A 84 -17.44 3.69 -6.27
CA ILE A 84 -16.50 2.57 -6.05
C ILE A 84 -15.77 2.71 -4.70
N HIS A 85 -15.31 3.91 -4.35
CA HIS A 85 -14.65 4.15 -3.08
C HIS A 85 -15.56 3.86 -1.88
N ASN A 86 -16.84 4.24 -1.95
CA ASN A 86 -17.79 3.98 -0.87
C ASN A 86 -18.13 2.49 -0.75
N LEU A 87 -18.25 1.78 -1.88
CA LEU A 87 -18.53 0.34 -1.93
C LEU A 87 -17.31 -0.51 -1.50
N ARG A 88 -16.10 -0.09 -1.89
CA ARG A 88 -14.84 -0.79 -1.62
C ARG A 88 -13.77 0.21 -1.15
N PRO A 89 -13.88 0.70 0.10
CA PRO A 89 -12.91 1.65 0.63
C PRO A 89 -11.54 1.00 0.77
N SER A 90 -10.49 1.81 0.63
CA SER A 90 -9.11 1.38 0.89
C SER A 90 -8.96 0.97 2.35
N LYS A 91 -8.71 -0.32 2.57
CA LYS A 91 -8.46 -0.88 3.89
C LYS A 91 -6.95 -0.88 4.19
N PRO A 92 -6.56 -0.77 5.45
CA PRO A 92 -5.18 -1.03 5.84
C PRO A 92 -4.74 -2.44 5.45
N LYS A 93 -3.47 -2.57 5.09
CA LYS A 93 -2.87 -3.87 4.79
C LYS A 93 -2.77 -4.77 6.02
N TYR A 94 -2.52 -4.18 7.19
CA TYR A 94 -2.34 -4.90 8.45
C TYR A 94 -3.39 -4.46 9.48
N ASN A 95 -3.93 -5.44 10.21
CA ASN A 95 -4.85 -5.23 11.34
C ASN A 95 -4.10 -5.09 12.67
N ASP A 96 -2.87 -5.58 12.71
CA ASP A 96 -1.97 -5.61 13.85
C ASP A 96 -0.55 -5.20 13.41
N THR A 97 0.34 -5.04 14.37
CA THR A 97 1.74 -4.73 14.12
C THR A 97 2.65 -5.47 15.10
N TRP A 98 3.93 -5.56 14.79
CA TRP A 98 4.94 -6.20 15.64
C TRP A 98 5.66 -5.15 16.51
N ASP A 99 6.44 -5.60 17.51
CA ASP A 99 7.25 -4.69 18.33
C ASP A 99 8.62 -4.44 17.69
N PRO A 100 8.94 -3.20 17.26
CA PRO A 100 10.26 -2.83 16.74
C PRO A 100 11.43 -3.25 17.62
N LYS A 101 11.24 -3.31 18.95
CA LYS A 101 12.32 -3.63 19.90
C LYS A 101 12.96 -4.98 19.64
N ILE A 102 12.17 -6.00 19.30
CA ILE A 102 12.67 -7.37 19.07
C ILE A 102 13.69 -7.41 17.92
N VAL A 103 13.41 -6.67 16.85
CA VAL A 103 14.34 -6.56 15.71
C VAL A 103 15.56 -5.73 16.08
N LEU A 104 15.39 -4.64 16.84
CA LEU A 104 16.52 -3.81 17.29
C LEU A 104 17.47 -4.61 18.20
N GLU A 105 16.94 -5.40 19.12
CA GLU A 105 17.70 -6.31 19.98
C GLU A 105 18.44 -7.36 19.14
N HIS A 106 17.79 -7.96 18.15
CA HIS A 106 18.47 -8.88 17.24
C HIS A 106 19.60 -8.22 16.47
N LEU A 107 19.38 -7.01 15.94
CA LEU A 107 20.42 -6.27 15.20
C LEU A 107 21.63 -5.93 16.08
N GLN A 108 21.42 -5.66 17.38
CA GLN A 108 22.53 -5.46 18.33
C GLN A 108 23.42 -6.70 18.48
N THR A 109 22.92 -7.90 18.18
CA THR A 109 23.76 -9.12 18.23
C THR A 109 24.68 -9.28 17.01
N LEU A 110 24.48 -8.52 15.94
CA LEU A 110 25.16 -8.69 14.65
C LEU A 110 26.51 -7.97 14.55
N HIS A 111 27.30 -7.94 15.64
CA HIS A 111 28.61 -7.30 15.63
C HIS A 111 29.66 -8.10 14.83
N PRO A 112 30.61 -7.43 14.13
CA PRO A 112 30.75 -5.97 13.97
C PRO A 112 29.89 -5.41 12.81
N ASN A 113 29.39 -4.18 13.00
CA ASN A 113 28.51 -3.50 12.03
C ASN A 113 29.17 -3.27 10.67
N ASP A 114 30.50 -3.18 10.62
CA ASP A 114 31.29 -2.97 9.41
C ASP A 114 31.22 -4.15 8.43
N SER A 115 30.77 -5.31 8.90
CA SER A 115 30.56 -6.50 8.06
C SER A 115 29.26 -6.45 7.24
N ILE A 116 28.36 -5.50 7.51
CA ILE A 116 27.05 -5.41 6.88
C ILE A 116 27.09 -4.39 5.75
N SER A 117 27.01 -4.85 4.49
CA SER A 117 27.05 -3.96 3.33
C SER A 117 25.73 -3.16 3.17
N LEU A 118 25.83 -1.97 2.57
CA LEU A 118 24.67 -1.14 2.25
C LEU A 118 23.68 -1.87 1.32
N GLU A 119 24.19 -2.72 0.42
CA GLU A 119 23.38 -3.56 -0.46
C GLU A 119 22.53 -4.56 0.34
N MET A 120 23.13 -5.20 1.36
CA MET A 120 22.40 -6.09 2.26
C MET A 120 21.29 -5.32 2.99
N LEU A 121 21.61 -4.16 3.57
CA LEU A 121 20.66 -3.30 4.29
C LEU A 121 19.50 -2.81 3.39
N SER A 122 19.79 -2.51 2.13
CA SER A 122 18.82 -1.98 1.17
C SER A 122 17.94 -3.08 0.56
N SER A 123 18.29 -4.35 0.76
CA SER A 123 17.54 -5.46 0.18
C SER A 123 16.31 -5.81 1.02
N ASN A 124 15.14 -5.84 0.38
CA ASN A 124 13.92 -6.38 0.99
C ASN A 124 14.09 -7.84 1.45
N ARG A 125 15.03 -8.58 0.85
CA ARG A 125 15.35 -9.97 1.20
C ARG A 125 16.00 -10.05 2.57
N TRP A 126 17.01 -9.23 2.84
CA TRP A 126 17.72 -9.26 4.11
C TRP A 126 16.81 -8.88 5.28
N VAL A 127 15.98 -7.83 5.10
CA VAL A 127 14.99 -7.45 6.13
C VAL A 127 14.04 -8.60 6.45
N LYS A 128 13.61 -9.39 5.46
CA LYS A 128 12.79 -10.59 5.69
C LYS A 128 13.53 -11.67 6.49
N ILE A 129 14.82 -11.89 6.20
CA ILE A 129 15.67 -12.83 6.97
C ILE A 129 15.77 -12.37 8.42
N ILE A 130 15.98 -11.07 8.67
CA ILE A 130 16.03 -10.52 10.02
C ILE A 130 14.69 -10.70 10.73
N PHE A 131 13.56 -10.47 10.05
CA PHE A 131 12.24 -10.72 10.63
C PHE A 131 12.07 -12.18 11.05
N GLU A 132 12.43 -13.11 10.17
CA GLU A 132 12.38 -14.56 10.45
C GLU A 132 13.26 -14.94 11.65
N LYS A 133 14.52 -14.48 11.67
CA LYS A 133 15.44 -14.71 12.79
C LYS A 133 14.98 -14.08 14.10
N SER A 134 14.23 -12.98 14.03
CA SER A 134 13.67 -12.28 15.18
C SER A 134 12.31 -12.85 15.63
N GLY A 135 11.84 -13.94 15.02
CA GLY A 135 10.53 -14.54 15.35
C GLY A 135 9.32 -13.71 14.91
N ILE A 136 9.50 -12.77 13.97
CA ILE A 136 8.41 -11.96 13.44
C ILE A 136 7.65 -12.76 12.38
N ASN A 137 6.31 -12.71 12.46
CA ASN A 137 5.43 -13.42 11.54
C ASN A 137 5.71 -13.04 10.06
N CYS A 138 5.78 -14.04 9.18
CA CYS A 138 6.07 -13.88 7.76
C CYS A 138 5.04 -13.04 6.98
N LYS A 139 3.87 -12.76 7.55
CA LYS A 139 2.86 -11.84 6.98
C LYS A 139 3.40 -10.41 6.83
N TYR A 140 4.38 -10.00 7.64
CA TYR A 140 4.94 -8.65 7.61
C TYR A 140 5.99 -8.50 6.52
N THR A 141 5.88 -7.42 5.74
CA THR A 141 6.90 -7.04 4.74
C THR A 141 7.81 -5.94 5.29
N PRO A 142 8.96 -5.64 4.65
CA PRO A 142 9.82 -4.51 5.04
C PRO A 142 9.07 -3.17 5.15
N TYR A 143 8.05 -2.94 4.32
CA TYR A 143 7.19 -1.76 4.40
C TYR A 143 6.40 -1.62 5.72
N SER A 144 6.27 -2.69 6.51
CA SER A 144 5.62 -2.66 7.82
C SER A 144 6.48 -1.99 8.90
N ILE A 145 7.78 -1.77 8.68
CA ILE A 145 8.68 -1.10 9.63
C ILE A 145 8.12 0.27 10.01
N ARG A 146 7.70 1.06 9.02
CA ARG A 146 7.08 2.37 9.27
C ARG A 146 5.81 2.26 10.12
N HIS A 147 5.01 1.22 9.92
CA HIS A 147 3.81 0.97 10.73
C HIS A 147 4.18 0.66 12.19
N ALA A 148 5.13 -0.25 12.38
CA ALA A 148 5.57 -0.69 13.70
C ALA A 148 6.24 0.46 14.47
N SER A 149 7.13 1.22 13.81
CA SER A 149 7.88 2.32 14.44
C SER A 149 6.97 3.48 14.86
N THR A 150 6.07 3.94 13.99
CA THR A 150 5.15 5.04 14.31
C THR A 150 4.10 4.64 15.34
N SER A 151 3.64 3.39 15.31
CA SER A 151 2.76 2.84 16.36
C SER A 151 3.49 2.76 17.71
N LEU A 152 4.75 2.31 17.72
CA LEU A 152 5.55 2.28 18.95
C LEU A 152 5.76 3.70 19.51
N ALA A 153 6.09 4.68 18.68
CA ALA A 153 6.26 6.06 19.12
C ALA A 153 5.01 6.59 19.83
N LYS A 154 3.82 6.31 19.27
CA LYS A 154 2.54 6.66 19.90
C LYS A 154 2.36 5.93 21.24
N ARG A 155 2.65 4.63 21.31
CA ARG A 155 2.58 3.84 22.55
C ARG A 155 3.52 4.36 23.64
N GLN A 156 4.67 4.91 23.25
CA GLN A 156 5.63 5.55 24.15
C GLN A 156 5.24 6.99 24.54
N GLY A 157 4.05 7.47 24.15
CA GLY A 157 3.54 8.79 24.54
C GLY A 157 4.07 9.96 23.71
N VAL A 158 4.72 9.72 22.57
CA VAL A 158 5.16 10.80 21.69
C VAL A 158 3.93 11.56 21.14
N PRO A 159 3.90 12.90 21.21
CA PRO A 159 2.77 13.69 20.72
C PRO A 159 2.46 13.40 19.25
N LEU A 160 1.16 13.23 18.94
CA LEU A 160 0.70 12.86 17.60
C LEU A 160 1.18 13.84 16.50
N GLU A 161 1.20 15.13 16.80
CA GLU A 161 1.66 16.17 15.86
C GLU A 161 3.15 16.02 15.54
N LEU A 162 3.97 15.59 16.50
CA LEU A 162 5.38 15.30 16.26
C LEU A 162 5.54 14.04 15.40
N ILE A 163 4.77 12.98 15.68
CA ILE A 163 4.79 11.75 14.86
C ILE A 163 4.41 12.07 13.41
N LYS A 164 3.33 12.84 13.20
CA LYS A 164 2.90 13.26 11.86
C LYS A 164 3.98 14.10 11.16
N LYS A 165 4.55 15.07 11.86
CA LYS A 165 5.63 15.93 11.34
C LYS A 165 6.84 15.10 10.88
N VAL A 166 7.32 14.18 11.73
CA VAL A 166 8.48 13.32 11.44
C VAL A 166 8.17 12.31 10.32
N ALA A 167 6.96 11.76 10.29
CA ALA A 167 6.53 10.82 9.26
C ALA A 167 6.16 11.48 7.92
N GLY A 168 6.18 12.82 7.83
CA GLY A 168 5.83 13.56 6.63
C GLY A 168 4.33 13.58 6.31
N TRP A 169 3.46 13.39 7.31
CA TRP A 169 2.02 13.54 7.15
C TRP A 169 1.57 14.97 7.42
N SER A 170 0.56 15.41 6.67
CA SER A 170 -0.14 16.68 6.97
C SER A 170 -0.77 16.62 8.37
N PRO A 171 -0.73 17.74 9.14
CA PRO A 171 -1.34 17.81 10.48
C PRO A 171 -2.82 17.41 10.51
N ILE A 172 -3.57 17.76 9.46
CA ILE A 172 -5.03 17.51 9.35
C ILE A 172 -5.32 16.06 8.92
N SER A 173 -4.31 15.31 8.49
CA SER A 173 -4.50 13.98 7.93
C SER A 173 -4.97 12.95 8.97
N THR A 174 -5.94 12.14 8.56
CA THR A 174 -6.38 10.94 9.29
C THR A 174 -5.63 9.68 8.87
N THR A 175 -4.61 9.79 8.00
CA THR A 175 -3.86 8.65 7.47
C THR A 175 -3.23 7.79 8.56
N PHE A 176 -2.65 8.43 9.58
CA PHE A 176 -2.00 7.70 10.67
C PHE A 176 -2.96 6.77 11.42
N SER A 177 -4.06 7.31 11.94
CA SER A 177 -5.06 6.53 12.67
C SER A 177 -5.72 5.48 11.78
N LYS A 178 -6.05 5.85 10.53
CA LYS A 178 -6.72 4.95 9.59
C LYS A 178 -5.87 3.82 9.07
N PHE A 179 -4.55 3.98 8.91
CA PHE A 179 -3.71 3.01 8.19
C PHE A 179 -2.50 2.48 8.97
N TYR A 180 -1.99 3.21 9.97
CA TYR A 180 -0.71 2.92 10.60
C TYR A 180 -0.82 2.51 12.07
N ASP A 181 -1.67 3.19 12.84
CA ASP A 181 -1.85 3.00 14.28
C ASP A 181 -2.54 1.67 14.60
N ARG A 182 -1.77 0.65 14.98
CA ARG A 182 -2.25 -0.73 15.15
C ARG A 182 -1.86 -1.36 16.49
N PRO A 183 -2.71 -2.24 17.04
CA PRO A 183 -2.37 -3.02 18.23
C PRO A 183 -1.21 -3.99 17.96
N LEU A 184 -0.52 -4.41 19.02
CA LEU A 184 0.50 -5.45 18.92
C LEU A 184 -0.13 -6.79 18.54
N ASP A 185 0.61 -7.53 17.73
CA ASP A 185 0.33 -8.92 17.39
C ASP A 185 0.53 -9.79 18.64
N ASN A 186 -0.59 -10.25 19.20
CA ASN A 186 -0.63 -11.03 20.43
C ASN A 186 -0.61 -12.55 20.18
N ASN A 187 -0.24 -13.02 18.98
CA ASN A 187 -0.24 -14.46 18.66
C ASN A 187 0.55 -15.29 19.70
N ASP A 188 1.63 -14.74 20.22
CA ASP A 188 2.44 -15.36 21.27
C ASP A 188 1.74 -15.45 22.63
N ARG A 189 0.86 -14.50 22.96
CA ARG A 189 0.21 -14.46 24.28
C ARG A 189 -0.72 -15.65 24.45
N PHE A 190 -1.46 -16.02 23.40
CA PHE A 190 -2.32 -17.20 23.44
C PHE A 190 -1.50 -18.47 23.72
N ALA A 191 -0.46 -18.72 22.92
CA ALA A 191 0.41 -19.89 23.10
C ALA A 191 1.09 -19.90 24.47
N LYS A 192 1.64 -18.76 24.92
CA LYS A 192 2.30 -18.62 26.22
C LYS A 192 1.32 -18.85 27.38
N THR A 193 0.09 -18.34 27.30
CA THR A 193 -0.94 -18.55 28.34
C THR A 193 -1.37 -20.01 28.44
N VAL A 194 -1.55 -20.71 27.31
CA VAL A 194 -1.86 -22.15 27.30
C VAL A 194 -0.72 -22.96 27.92
N LEU A 195 0.53 -22.70 27.52
CA LEU A 195 1.70 -23.40 28.06
C LEU A 195 1.92 -23.10 29.55
N SER A 196 1.63 -21.88 30.01
CA SER A 196 1.72 -21.54 31.44
C SER A 196 0.61 -22.15 32.30
N SER A 197 -0.50 -22.61 31.69
CA SER A 197 -1.62 -23.25 32.42
C SER A 197 -1.45 -24.75 32.63
N GLN A 198 -0.36 -25.34 32.11
CA GLN A 198 -0.01 -26.76 32.25
C GLN A 198 1.18 -27.00 33.21
N MET A 199 1.67 -25.96 33.89
CA MET A 199 2.61 -26.03 35.02
C MET A 199 1.89 -25.61 36.29
#